data_AF-A0A7V9M766-F1
#
_entry.id   AF-A0A7V9M766-F1
#
_cell.length_a   1.000
_cell.length_b   1.000
_cell.length_c   1.000
_cell.angle_alpha   90.00
_cell.angle_beta   90.00
_cell.angle_gamma   90.00
#
_symmetry.space_group_name_H-M   'P 1'
#
loop_
_entity.id
_entity.type
_entity.pdbx_description
1 polymer ?
#
loop_
_entity_poly.entity_id
_entity_poly.type
_entity_poly.pdbx_seq_one_letter_code
_entity_poly.pdbx_strand_id
1 'polypeptide(L)' 'MRRAEAADAEVVGRLLHDFNTEFEEPTPGPRALAERVRQLLAGGDTEILLGGGGPDGVAVLRFRAAIWE' A
#
# COMPACT_ATOMS: atom_id res chain seq x y z
N MET A 1 1.43 13.99 5.39
CA MET A 1 1.71 12.56 5.11
C MET A 1 1.64 11.80 6.42
N ARG A 2 1.02 10.61 6.44
CA ARG A 2 0.84 9.79 7.64
C ARG A 2 1.13 8.32 7.34
N ARG A 3 1.47 7.53 8.36
CA ARG A 3 1.56 6.07 8.25
C ARG A 3 0.16 5.48 8.10
N ALA A 4 0.03 4.47 7.25
CA ALA A 4 -1.18 3.69 7.09
C ALA A 4 -1.25 2.60 8.17
N GLU A 5 -2.45 2.37 8.68
CA GLU A 5 -2.77 1.28 9.60
C GLU A 5 -3.59 0.20 8.89
N ALA A 6 -3.84 -0.93 9.55
CA ALA A 6 -4.66 -2.01 8.99
C ALA A 6 -6.08 -1.56 8.59
N ALA A 7 -6.60 -0.53 9.26
CA ALA A 7 -7.88 0.10 8.92
C ALA A 7 -7.86 0.82 7.56
N ASP A 8 -6.70 1.26 7.10
CA ASP A 8 -6.53 1.96 5.82
C ASP A 8 -6.44 1.00 4.62
N ALA A 9 -6.43 -0.32 4.84
CA ALA A 9 -6.17 -1.28 3.77
C ALA A 9 -7.11 -1.16 2.58
N GLU A 10 -8.40 -0.86 2.81
CA GLU A 10 -9.38 -0.65 1.73
C GLU A 10 -9.08 0.61 0.92
N VAL A 11 -8.62 1.66 1.59
CA VAL A 11 -8.21 2.92 0.94
C VAL A 11 -6.97 2.69 0.08
N VAL A 12 -5.95 2.03 0.63
CA VAL A 12 -4.70 1.71 -0.07
C VAL A 12 -4.98 0.79 -1.26
N GLY A 13 -5.80 -0.25 -1.07
CA GLY A 13 -6.17 -1.19 -2.13
C GLY A 13 -6.87 -0.51 -3.31
N ARG A 14 -7.78 0.45 -3.04
CA ARG A 14 -8.39 1.28 -4.07
C ARG A 14 -7.36 2.16 -4.78
N LEU A 15 -6.53 2.90 -4.05
CA LEU A 15 -5.50 3.75 -4.67
C LEU A 15 -4.57 2.98 -5.61
N LEU A 16 -4.09 1.81 -5.18
CA LEU A 16 -3.23 0.98 -6.03
C LEU A 16 -3.96 0.42 -7.25
N HIS A 17 -5.25 0.08 -7.10
CA HIS A 17 -6.08 -0.35 -8.21
C HIS A 17 -6.30 0.78 -9.21
N ASP A 18 -6.76 1.93 -8.74
CA ASP A 18 -7.08 3.10 -9.54
C ASP A 18 -5.85 3.58 -10.30
N PHE A 19 -4.69 3.65 -9.63
CA PHE A 19 -3.40 3.95 -10.26
C PHE A 19 -3.09 2.98 -11.40
N ASN A 20 -3.14 1.67 -11.17
CA ASN A 20 -2.86 0.69 -12.23
C ASN A 20 -3.83 0.81 -13.40
N THR A 21 -5.14 0.98 -13.13
CA THR A 21 -6.13 1.12 -14.21
C THR A 21 -5.98 2.41 -15.00
N GLU A 22 -5.51 3.51 -14.39
CA GLU A 22 -5.22 4.77 -15.09
C GLU A 22 -4.12 4.60 -16.14
N PHE A 23 -3.15 3.73 -15.87
CA PHE A 23 -2.06 3.38 -16.79
C PHE A 23 -2.36 2.12 -17.64
N GLU A 24 -3.61 1.65 -17.68
CA GLU A 24 -4.05 0.46 -18.41
C GLU A 24 -3.31 -0.84 -18.01
N GLU A 25 -2.76 -0.88 -16.80
CA GLU A 25 -2.01 -2.03 -16.28
C GLU A 25 -2.96 -3.06 -15.63
N PRO A 26 -2.73 -4.38 -15.84
CA PRO A 26 -3.49 -5.43 -15.18
C PRO A 26 -3.38 -5.32 -13.66
N THR A 27 -4.53 -5.46 -12.97
CA THR A 27 -4.60 -5.31 -11.52
C THR A 27 -5.51 -6.38 -10.90
N PRO A 28 -5.14 -6.95 -9.73
CA PRO A 28 -5.96 -7.97 -9.04
C PRO A 28 -7.34 -7.49 -8.57
N GLY A 29 -7.61 -6.19 -8.65
CA GLY A 29 -8.80 -5.55 -8.10
C GLY A 29 -8.57 -5.01 -6.68
N PRO A 30 -9.36 -4.01 -6.26
CA PRO A 30 -9.10 -3.25 -5.04
C PRO A 30 -9.23 -4.10 -3.76
N ARG A 31 -10.17 -5.05 -3.73
CA ARG A 31 -10.38 -5.95 -2.57
C ARG A 31 -9.20 -6.89 -2.34
N ALA A 32 -8.70 -7.51 -3.41
CA ALA A 32 -7.55 -8.41 -3.32
C ALA A 32 -6.28 -7.64 -2.92
N LEU A 33 -6.11 -6.42 -3.42
CA LEU A 33 -5.03 -5.54 -3.00
C LEU A 33 -5.16 -5.13 -1.52
N ALA A 34 -6.37 -4.83 -1.03
CA ALA A 34 -6.60 -4.52 0.38
C ALA A 34 -6.24 -5.71 1.29
N GLU A 35 -6.66 -6.93 0.93
CA GLU A 35 -6.28 -8.15 1.65
C GLU A 35 -4.76 -8.32 1.70
N ARG A 36 -4.08 -8.08 0.58
CA ARG A 36 -2.62 -8.13 0.49
C ARG A 36 -1.97 -7.08 1.40
N VAL A 37 -2.47 -5.85 1.41
CA VAL A 37 -1.98 -4.76 2.27
C VAL A 37 -2.05 -5.15 3.75
N ARG A 38 -3.16 -5.75 4.21
CA ARG A 38 -3.29 -6.21 5.61
C ARG A 38 -2.20 -7.23 5.96
N GLN A 39 -1.96 -8.18 5.07
CA GLN A 39 -0.92 -9.20 5.27
C GLN A 39 0.48 -8.57 5.36
N LEU A 40 0.79 -7.61 4.48
CA LEU A 40 2.09 -6.95 4.46
C LEU A 40 2.33 -6.11 5.72
N LEU A 41 1.33 -5.33 6.15
CA LEU A 41 1.43 -4.53 7.37
C LEU A 41 1.58 -5.42 8.61
N ALA A 42 0.91 -6.57 8.66
CA ALA A 42 1.04 -7.53 9.75
C ALA A 42 2.42 -8.21 9.78
N GLY A 43 3.13 -8.30 8.64
CA GLY A 43 4.45 -8.90 8.54
C GLY A 43 5.59 -8.09 9.17
N GLY A 44 5.36 -6.79 9.45
CA GLY A 44 6.34 -5.92 10.11
C GLY A 44 7.51 -5.45 9.25
N ASP A 45 7.68 -6.00 8.04
CA ASP A 45 8.71 -5.66 7.07
C ASP A 45 8.25 -4.62 6.03
N THR A 46 7.03 -4.11 6.19
CA THR A 46 6.40 -3.18 5.26
C THR A 46 5.85 -1.96 5.98
N GLU A 47 6.15 -0.78 5.44
CA GLU A 47 5.45 0.45 5.79
C GLU A 47 4.74 1.02 4.58
N ILE A 48 3.57 1.59 4.81
CA ILE A 48 2.81 2.30 3.80
C ILE A 48 2.55 3.70 4.32
N LEU A 49 2.80 4.70 3.47
CA LEU A 49 2.60 6.10 3.80
C LEU A 49 1.54 6.68 2.86
N LEU A 50 0.59 7.41 3.45
CA LEU A 50 -0.50 8.09 2.74
C LEU A 50 -0.22 9.60 2.74
N GLY A 51 -0.27 10.19 1.54
CA GLY A 51 -0.14 11.64 1.31
C GLY A 51 -1.47 12.25 0.86
N GLY A 52 -1.62 13.56 1.08
CA GLY A 52 -2.83 14.31 0.71
C GLY A 52 -3.69 14.77 1.88
N GLY A 53 -4.71 15.57 1.56
CA GLY A 53 -5.78 15.98 2.49
C GLY A 53 -6.85 14.89 2.64
N GLY A 54 -6.96 14.04 1.63
CA GLY A 54 -7.45 12.66 1.72
C GLY A 54 -6.29 11.69 1.45
N PRO A 55 -6.57 10.40 1.25
CA PRO A 55 -5.58 9.47 0.72
C PRO A 55 -5.44 9.74 -0.79
N ASP A 56 -4.62 10.72 -1.15
CA ASP A 56 -4.43 11.18 -2.54
C ASP A 56 -3.17 10.56 -3.17
N GLY A 57 -2.27 10.03 -2.34
CA GLY A 57 -1.06 9.35 -2.79
C GLY A 57 -0.62 8.26 -1.83
N VAL A 58 0.09 7.26 -2.36
CA VAL A 58 0.58 6.10 -1.62
C VAL A 58 2.07 5.88 -1.90
N ALA A 59 2.83 5.59 -0.85
CA ALA A 59 4.18 5.05 -0.94
C ALA A 59 4.25 3.71 -0.20
N VAL A 60 4.81 2.68 -0.83
CA VAL A 60 4.99 1.35 -0.24
C VAL A 60 6.48 1.08 -0.05
N LEU A 61 6.92 0.92 1.20
CA LEU A 61 8.30 0.70 1.59
C LEU A 61 8.44 -0.73 2.12
N ARG A 62 9.44 -1.45 1.62
CA ARG A 62 9.77 -2.82 2.04
C ARG A 62 11.17 -2.83 2.63
N PHE A 63 11.28 -3.25 3.88
CA PHE A 63 12.56 -3.34 4.59
C PHE A 63 13.11 -4.75 4.49
N ARG A 64 14.42 -4.83 4.29
CA ARG A 64 15.18 -6.08 4.33
C ARG A 64 16.48 -5.82 5.09
N ALA A 65 16.96 -6.83 5.80
CA ALA A 65 18.26 -6.75 6.44
C ALA A 65 19.33 -6.40 5.40
N ALA A 66 20.23 -5.49 5.76
CA ALA A 66 21.42 -5.20 4.97
C ALA A 66 22.48 -6.29 5.22
N ILE A 67 23.42 -6.44 4.28
CA ILE A 67 24.54 -7.40 4.39
C ILE A 67 25.58 -6.89 5.42
N TRP A 68 25.63 -5.59 5.64
CA TRP A 68 26.64 -4.93 6.47
C TRP A 68 25.96 -4.05 7.52
N GLU A 69 26.48 -4.11 8.75
CA GLU A 69 26.17 -3.21 9.87
C GLU A 69 27.28 -2.16 10.03
#